data_AF-A0A935V8B9-F1
#
_entry.id   AF-A0A935V8B9-F1
#
_cell.length_a   1.000
_cell.length_b   1.000
_cell.length_c   1.000
_cell.angle_alpha   90.00
_cell.angle_beta   90.00
_cell.angle_gamma   90.00
#
_symmetry.space_group_name_H-M   'P 1'
#
loop_
_entity.id
_entity.type
_entity.pdbx_description
1 polymer ?
#
loop_
_entity_poly.entity_id
_entity_poly.type
_entity_poly.pdbx_seq_one_letter_code
_entity_poly.pdbx_strand_id
1 'polypeptide(L)'
;MATWRPDRAFFANRWTRVGLVLMAVGWTPLWGIVLLAKLGIWPDPNPNPVGPGMLFFLTAWPAVVCVVVGAVKSRRAQAKPPGR
;
A
#
# COMPACT_ATOMS: atom_id res chain seq x y z
N MET A 1 -5.31 -22.48 12.97
CA MET A 1 -5.17 -21.35 12.02
C MET A 1 -5.71 -20.10 12.69
N ALA A 2 -4.84 -19.16 13.08
CA ALA A 2 -5.28 -17.91 13.69
C ALA A 2 -5.88 -17.00 12.60
N THR A 3 -7.20 -16.82 12.62
CA THR A 3 -7.94 -15.93 11.72
C THR A 3 -7.70 -14.48 12.14
N TRP A 4 -6.58 -13.90 11.68
CA TRP A 4 -6.29 -12.49 11.89
C TRP A 4 -7.39 -11.64 11.23
N ARG A 5 -8.12 -10.87 12.05
CA ARG A 5 -9.06 -9.83 11.59
C ARG A 5 -8.41 -8.47 11.84
N PRO A 6 -8.19 -7.64 10.80
CA PRO A 6 -7.75 -6.27 11.01
C PRO A 6 -8.81 -5.50 11.80
N ASP A 7 -8.45 -5.05 13.00
CA ASP A 7 -9.30 -4.31 13.90
C ASP A 7 -9.12 -2.78 13.72
N ARG A 8 -9.99 -1.97 14.34
CA ARG A 8 -9.91 -0.51 14.19
C ARG A 8 -8.58 0.08 14.66
N ALA A 9 -7.87 -0.57 15.60
CA ALA A 9 -6.55 -0.11 16.04
C ALA A 9 -5.48 -0.28 14.96
N PHE A 10 -5.60 -1.29 14.09
CA PHE A 10 -4.71 -1.50 12.95
C PHE A 10 -4.77 -0.33 11.97
N PHE A 11 -5.98 0.18 11.67
CA PHE A 11 -6.21 1.33 10.79
C PHE A 11 -5.95 2.69 11.49
N ALA A 12 -6.03 2.76 12.82
CA ALA A 12 -5.71 3.96 13.59
C ALA A 12 -4.20 4.23 13.69
N ASN A 13 -3.36 3.21 13.50
CA ASN A 13 -1.91 3.34 13.59
C ASN A 13 -1.35 4.19 12.43
N ARG A 14 -0.64 5.27 12.77
CA ARG A 14 -0.09 6.26 11.81
C ARG A 14 0.80 5.60 10.75
N TRP A 15 1.57 4.58 11.11
CA TRP A 15 2.43 3.82 10.21
C TRP A 15 1.65 3.00 9.18
N THR A 16 0.58 2.32 9.60
CA THR A 16 -0.31 1.58 8.70
C THR A 16 -0.97 2.54 7.71
N ARG A 17 -1.43 3.69 8.19
CA ARG A 17 -2.11 4.70 7.37
C ARG A 17 -1.17 5.36 6.36
N VAL A 18 0.05 5.70 6.76
CA VAL A 18 1.09 6.23 5.86
C VAL A 18 1.48 5.17 4.81
N GLY A 19 1.64 3.91 5.20
CA GLY A 19 1.88 2.80 4.28
C GLY A 19 0.75 2.62 3.26
N LEU A 20 -0.50 2.66 3.71
CA LEU A 20 -1.68 2.57 2.83
C LEU A 20 -1.78 3.76 1.86
N VAL A 21 -1.52 4.98 2.32
CA VAL A 21 -1.50 6.18 1.47
C VAL A 21 -0.39 6.09 0.44
N LEU A 22 0.81 5.65 0.83
CA LEU A 22 1.92 5.43 -0.11
C LEU A 22 1.60 4.35 -1.15
N MET A 23 0.95 3.25 -0.77
CA MET A 23 0.49 2.23 -1.73
C MET A 23 -0.55 2.83 -2.69
N ALA A 24 -1.54 3.56 -2.18
CA ALA A 24 -2.56 4.17 -3.03
C ALA A 24 -1.94 5.18 -4.03
N VAL A 25 -1.16 6.14 -3.54
CA VAL A 25 -0.57 7.19 -4.38
C VAL A 25 0.48 6.62 -5.33
N GLY A 26 1.27 5.64 -4.89
CA GLY A 26 2.33 5.04 -5.69
C GLY A 26 1.86 4.04 -6.73
N TRP A 27 0.81 3.26 -6.42
CA TRP A 27 0.35 2.16 -7.28
C TRP A 27 -0.80 2.56 -8.19
N THR A 28 -1.71 3.43 -7.75
CA THR A 28 -2.88 3.84 -8.54
C THR A 28 -2.53 4.48 -9.88
N PRO A 29 -1.53 5.39 -10.00
CA PRO A 29 -1.20 6.01 -11.28
C PRO A 29 -0.73 4.98 -12.31
N LEU A 30 0.16 4.08 -11.93
CA LEU A 30 0.70 3.06 -12.82
C LEU A 30 -0.38 2.07 -13.28
N TRP A 31 -1.14 1.51 -12.35
CA TRP A 31 -2.22 0.59 -12.69
C TRP A 31 -3.33 1.27 -13.48
N GLY A 32 -3.66 2.53 -13.17
CA GLY A 32 -4.61 3.33 -13.93
C GLY A 32 -4.20 3.47 -15.39
N ILE A 33 -2.95 3.88 -15.65
CA ILE A 33 -2.40 4.02 -17.01
C ILE A 33 -2.42 2.68 -17.74
N VAL A 34 -1.97 1.60 -17.10
CA VAL A 34 -1.92 0.26 -17.71
C VAL A 34 -3.32 -0.25 -18.04
N LEU A 35 -4.30 -0.06 -17.15
CA LEU A 35 -5.68 -0.48 -17.38
C LEU A 35 -6.36 0.35 -18.48
N LEU A 36 -6.20 1.67 -18.45
CA LEU A 36 -6.76 2.55 -19.49
C LEU A 36 -6.12 2.28 -20.86
N ALA A 37 -4.82 2.00 -20.90
CA ALA A 37 -4.12 1.58 -22.11
C ALA A 37 -4.65 0.25 -22.64
N LYS A 38 -4.87 -0.74 -21.76
CA LYS A 38 -5.46 -2.04 -22.14
C LYS A 38 -6.90 -1.93 -22.61
N LEU A 39 -7.66 -0.99 -22.06
CA LEU A 39 -9.03 -0.71 -22.49
C LEU A 39 -9.10 0.11 -23.79
N GLY A 40 -7.96 0.56 -24.33
CA GLY A 40 -7.90 1.36 -25.56
C GLY A 40 -8.48 2.77 -25.43
N ILE A 41 -8.82 3.20 -24.21
CA ILE A 41 -9.37 4.53 -23.90
C ILE A 41 -8.25 5.55 -23.63
N TRP A 42 -7.00 5.07 -23.58
CA TRP A 42 -5.86 5.93 -23.33
C TRP A 42 -5.56 6.78 -24.57
N PRO A 43 -5.44 8.11 -24.40
CA PRO A 43 -5.29 9.02 -25.53
C PRO A 43 -3.93 8.91 -26.24
N ASP A 44 -2.92 8.33 -25.60
CA ASP A 44 -1.59 8.17 -26.17
C ASP A 44 -1.45 6.81 -26.90
N PRO A 45 -1.19 6.80 -28.22
CA PRO A 45 -0.98 5.58 -29.01
C PRO A 45 0.30 4.81 -28.63
N ASN A 46 1.27 5.42 -27.93
CA ASN A 46 2.44 4.72 -27.40
C ASN A 46 2.64 5.05 -25.91
N PRO A 47 1.86 4.45 -25.01
CA PRO A 47 1.96 4.73 -23.59
C PRO A 47 3.38 4.43 -23.08
N ASN A 48 4.09 5.45 -22.59
CA ASN A 48 5.41 5.32 -21.98
C ASN A 48 5.34 5.44 -20.45
N PRO A 49 5.04 4.35 -19.72
CA PRO A 49 4.84 4.37 -18.27
C PRO A 49 6.14 4.42 -17.45
N VAL A 50 7.26 4.91 -18.00
CA VAL A 50 8.55 4.97 -17.28
C VAL A 50 8.47 5.84 -16.03
N GLY A 51 7.89 7.04 -16.09
CA GLY A 51 7.73 7.92 -14.92
C GLY A 51 6.84 7.32 -13.82
N PRO A 52 5.61 6.88 -14.15
CA PRO A 52 4.74 6.13 -13.23
C PRO A 52 5.39 4.84 -12.70
N GLY A 53 6.20 4.17 -13.53
CA GLY A 53 6.99 2.98 -13.20
C GLY A 53 8.06 3.25 -12.15
N MET A 54 8.79 4.34 -12.29
CA MET A 54 9.76 4.79 -11.29
C MET A 54 9.07 5.21 -10.00
N LEU A 55 7.92 5.89 -10.08
CA LEU A 55 7.12 6.25 -8.90
C LEU A 55 6.65 4.99 -8.17
N PHE A 56 6.11 4.00 -8.88
CA PHE A 56 5.72 2.70 -8.34
C PHE A 56 6.91 2.00 -7.70
N PHE A 57 8.05 1.92 -8.38
CA PHE A 57 9.22 1.22 -7.86
C PHE A 57 9.76 1.89 -6.59
N LEU A 58 9.89 3.23 -6.59
CA LEU A 58 10.37 4.00 -5.44
C LEU A 58 9.41 3.97 -4.25
N THR A 59 8.10 3.84 -4.49
CA THR A 59 7.08 3.79 -3.43
C THR A 59 6.75 2.38 -2.97
N ALA A 60 6.98 1.35 -3.80
CA ALA A 60 6.63 -0.04 -3.49
C ALA A 60 7.38 -0.57 -2.27
N TRP A 61 8.72 -0.45 -2.24
CA TRP A 61 9.51 -0.95 -1.12
C TRP A 61 9.24 -0.22 0.21
N PRO A 62 9.18 1.13 0.30
CA PRO A 62 8.89 1.80 1.58
C PRO A 62 7.44 1.60 2.02
N ALA A 63 6.49 1.47 1.09
CA ALA A 63 5.11 1.19 1.42
C ALA A 63 4.94 -0.23 1.99
N VAL A 64 5.55 -1.24 1.35
CA VAL A 64 5.57 -2.62 1.85
C VAL A 64 6.24 -2.68 3.23
N VAL A 65 7.39 -2.01 3.41
CA VAL A 65 8.08 -1.96 4.70
C VAL A 65 7.20 -1.30 5.77
N CYS A 66 6.55 -0.17 5.49
CA CYS A 66 5.67 0.51 6.45
C CYS A 66 4.47 -0.35 6.85
N VAL A 67 3.84 -1.03 5.89
CA VAL A 67 2.68 -1.91 6.15
C VAL A 67 3.11 -3.16 6.94
N VAL A 68 4.24 -3.78 6.60
CA VAL A 68 4.78 -4.94 7.32
C VAL A 68 5.17 -4.55 8.75
N VAL A 69 5.87 -3.44 8.96
CA VAL A 69 6.23 -2.93 10.29
C VAL A 69 4.98 -2.60 11.10
N GLY A 70 3.98 -1.96 10.49
CA GLY A 70 2.68 -1.71 11.11
C GLY A 70 1.97 -2.99 11.55
N ALA A 71 1.97 -4.02 10.71
CA ALA A 71 1.40 -5.33 11.01
C ALA A 71 2.15 -6.06 12.14
N VAL A 72 3.48 -6.05 12.13
CA VAL A 72 4.28 -6.65 13.20
C VAL A 72 4.06 -5.92 14.52
N LYS A 73 4.02 -4.58 14.52
CA LYS A 73 3.77 -3.78 15.72
C LYS A 73 2.36 -4.02 16.28
N SER A 74 1.35 -4.10 15.41
CA SER A 74 -0.02 -4.41 15.80
C SER A 74 -0.13 -5.81 16.40
N ARG A 75 0.55 -6.81 15.82
CA ARG A 75 0.60 -8.18 16.36
C ARG A 75 1.26 -8.23 17.74
N ARG A 76 2.35 -7.49 17.94
CA ARG A 76 3.04 -7.41 19.25
C ARG A 76 2.22 -6.64 20.30
N ALA A 77 1.46 -5.62 19.90
CA ALA A 77 0.58 -4.88 20.80
C ALA A 77 -0.59 -5.75 21.28
N GLN A 78 -1.19 -6.55 20.39
CA GLN A 78 -2.24 -7.53 20.72
C GLN A 78 -1.71 -8.68 21.61
N ALA A 79 -0.42 -9.03 21.49
CA ALA A 79 0.22 -10.05 22.32
C ALA A 79 0.59 -9.58 23.73
N LYS A 80 0.53 -8.27 24.01
CA LYS A 80 0.73 -7.72 25.35
C LYS A 80 -0.66 -7.55 26.00
N PRO A 81 -1.07 -8.42 26.94
CA PRO A 81 -2.36 -8.27 27.59
C PRO A 81 -2.47 -6.89 28.27
N PRO A 82 -3.66 -6.27 28.25
CA PRO A 82 -3.90 -4.97 28.88
C PRO A 82 -3.75 -5.12 30.40
N GLY A 83 -2.54 -4.86 30.88
CA GLY A 83 -2.14 -4.97 32.28
C GLY A 83 -1.10 -3.92 32.62
N ARG A 84 -1.50 -2.65 32.53
CA ARG A 84 -1.01 -1.56 33.39
C ARG A 84 -1.98 -0.39 33.34
#